data_AF-A0A133ZR78-F1
#
_entry.id   AF-A0A133ZR78-F1
#
_cell.length_a   1.000
_cell.length_b   1.000
_cell.length_c   1.000
_cell.angle_alpha   90.00
_cell.angle_beta   90.00
_cell.angle_gamma   90.00
#
_symmetry.space_group_name_H-M   'P 1'
#
loop_
_entity.id
_entity.type
_entity.pdbx_description
1 polymer ?
#
loop_
_entity_poly.entity_id
_entity_poly.type
_entity_poly.pdbx_seq_one_letter_code
_entity_poly.pdbx_strand_id
1 'polypeptide(L)'
;MAGKIQNDVVAGANMEYTDSEGNIRIIETEPVLLDVFDETIKLYILGKKPSLGSFRITEGEETLELIKNFNDNMLHLKIWNNREGRYMTIAENEGLEEFKDINSFEELWEYMNKRNDEGVIYMNELDIVGHDRTDRAGKFIYDYGNGKSKKLSINIVDLLSLFSENYKDWS
;
A
#
# COMPACT_ATOMS: atom_id res chain seq x y z
N MET A 1 -22.03 14.17 -13.50
CA MET A 1 -21.39 13.61 -12.31
C MET A 1 -20.16 12.88 -12.82
N ALA A 2 -18.99 13.51 -12.77
CA ALA A 2 -17.76 12.90 -13.25
C ALA A 2 -17.32 11.89 -12.18
N GLY A 3 -17.26 10.61 -12.53
CA GLY A 3 -16.66 9.60 -11.67
C GLY A 3 -15.19 9.93 -11.52
N LYS A 4 -14.74 10.25 -10.30
CA LYS A 4 -13.35 10.08 -9.91
C LYS A 4 -13.04 8.60 -10.14
N ILE A 5 -12.33 8.28 -11.21
CA ILE A 5 -11.72 6.97 -11.34
C ILE A 5 -10.56 7.02 -10.35
N GLN A 6 -10.66 6.15 -9.35
CA GLN A 6 -9.69 5.95 -8.28
C GLN A 6 -8.30 5.77 -8.91
N ASN A 7 -7.29 6.47 -8.38
CA ASN A 7 -5.89 6.22 -8.70
C ASN A 7 -5.51 4.82 -8.18
N ASP A 8 -5.87 3.77 -8.93
CA ASP A 8 -5.56 2.37 -8.60
C ASP A 8 -4.08 2.02 -8.84
N VAL A 9 -3.24 3.01 -9.15
CA VAL A 9 -1.80 2.82 -9.32
C VAL A 9 -1.10 3.37 -8.08
N VAL A 10 -1.03 2.55 -7.04
CA VAL A 10 -0.08 2.66 -5.92
C VAL A 10 -0.32 3.86 -4.98
N ALA A 11 -1.12 3.69 -3.92
CA ALA A 11 -1.13 4.57 -2.74
C ALA A 11 -1.03 6.10 -3.01
N GLY A 12 -1.77 6.59 -4.01
CA GLY A 12 -1.79 8.02 -4.38
C GLY A 12 -0.48 8.56 -4.98
N ALA A 13 0.41 7.69 -5.43
CA ALA A 13 1.64 8.04 -6.11
C ALA A 13 1.38 8.45 -7.57
N ASN A 14 2.25 9.30 -8.09
CA ASN A 14 2.29 9.69 -9.49
C ASN A 14 3.23 8.77 -10.27
N MET A 15 2.98 8.60 -11.57
CA MET A 15 3.92 7.99 -12.48
C MET A 15 4.42 9.04 -13.47
N GLU A 16 5.73 9.07 -13.68
CA GLU A 16 6.42 9.97 -14.61
C GLU A 16 7.12 9.15 -15.69
N TYR A 17 6.96 9.57 -16.94
CA TYR A 17 7.72 9.07 -18.07
C TYR A 17 8.76 10.10 -18.48
N THR A 18 10.04 9.71 -18.51
CA THR A 18 11.14 10.52 -19.04
C THR A 18 11.58 9.95 -20.38
N ASP A 19 11.53 10.75 -21.44
CA ASP A 19 11.92 10.31 -22.78
C ASP A 19 13.44 10.34 -23.00
N SER A 20 13.89 9.88 -24.17
CA SER A 20 15.31 9.85 -24.56
C SER A 20 15.98 11.23 -24.65
N GLU A 21 15.20 12.31 -24.68
CA GLU A 21 15.67 13.70 -24.73
C GLU A 21 15.63 14.36 -23.34
N GLY A 22 15.11 13.65 -22.32
CA GLY A 22 14.96 14.15 -20.96
C GLY A 22 13.64 14.88 -20.70
N ASN A 23 12.68 14.85 -21.64
CA ASN A 23 11.36 15.45 -21.42
C ASN A 23 10.52 14.56 -20.50
N ILE A 24 9.85 15.16 -19.50
CA ILE A 24 9.03 14.45 -18.52
C ILE A 24 7.55 14.63 -18.85
N ARG A 25 6.78 13.53 -18.82
CA ARG A 25 5.31 13.50 -18.91
C ARG A 25 4.74 12.82 -17.67
N ILE A 26 3.76 13.44 -17.02
CA ILE A 26 3.01 12.84 -15.92
C ILE A 26 1.95 11.89 -16.49
N ILE A 27 1.86 10.70 -15.92
CA ILE A 27 0.92 9.64 -16.28
C ILE A 27 -0.15 9.60 -15.19
N GLU A 28 -1.28 10.26 -15.46
CA GLU A 28 -2.38 10.39 -14.51
C GLU A 28 -3.33 9.20 -14.53
N THR A 29 -3.33 8.41 -15.61
CA THR A 29 -4.28 7.30 -15.79
C THR A 29 -3.69 6.17 -16.63
N GLU A 30 -4.25 4.97 -16.52
CA GLU A 30 -3.85 3.82 -17.35
C GLU A 30 -3.99 4.08 -18.86
N PRO A 31 -5.06 4.71 -19.39
CA PRO A 31 -5.11 5.06 -20.81
C PRO A 31 -3.93 5.95 -21.25
N VAL A 32 -3.54 6.93 -20.44
CA VAL A 32 -2.37 7.79 -20.73
C VAL A 32 -1.07 6.97 -20.70
N LEU A 33 -0.96 5.99 -19.79
CA LEU A 33 0.17 5.05 -19.76
C LEU A 33 0.27 4.27 -21.07
N LEU A 34 -0.85 3.69 -21.52
CA LEU A 34 -0.92 2.90 -22.74
C LEU A 34 -0.57 3.74 -23.98
N ASP A 35 -1.10 4.96 -24.07
CA ASP A 35 -0.79 5.89 -25.16
C ASP A 35 0.71 6.21 -25.23
N VAL A 36 1.34 6.50 -24.08
CA VAL A 36 2.77 6.75 -23.98
C VAL A 36 3.59 5.51 -24.36
N PHE A 37 3.17 4.33 -23.93
CA PHE A 37 3.82 3.06 -24.26
C PHE A 37 3.80 2.79 -25.77
N ASP A 38 2.63 2.93 -26.39
CA ASP A 38 2.42 2.69 -27.83
C ASP A 38 3.18 3.69 -28.71
N GLU A 39 3.13 4.99 -28.37
CA GLU A 39 3.88 6.04 -29.08
C GLU A 39 5.38 5.74 -29.04
N THR A 40 5.88 5.42 -27.86
CA THR A 40 7.31 5.22 -27.60
C THR A 40 7.84 3.97 -28.30
N ILE A 41 7.14 2.83 -28.18
CA ILE A 41 7.51 1.58 -28.85
C ILE A 41 7.55 1.77 -30.36
N LYS A 42 6.53 2.42 -30.93
CA LYS A 42 6.45 2.65 -32.37
C LYS A 42 7.63 3.48 -32.87
N LEU A 43 7.99 4.55 -32.16
CA LEU A 43 9.12 5.39 -32.55
C LEU A 43 10.46 4.66 -32.42
N TYR A 44 10.62 3.83 -31.38
CA TYR A 44 11.83 3.02 -31.20
C TYR A 44 12.01 1.97 -32.30
N ILE A 45 10.96 1.20 -32.62
CA ILE A 45 10.99 0.16 -33.68
C ILE A 45 11.31 0.78 -35.04
N LEU A 46 10.81 1.99 -35.31
CA LEU A 46 11.11 2.72 -36.55
C LEU A 46 12.51 3.36 -36.57
N GLY A 47 13.33 3.18 -35.54
CA GLY A 47 14.66 3.78 -35.41
C GLY A 47 14.64 5.30 -35.24
N LYS A 48 13.48 5.87 -34.86
CA LYS A 48 13.31 7.33 -34.66
C LYS A 48 13.67 7.79 -33.25
N LYS A 49 13.70 6.88 -32.28
CA LYS A 49 14.23 7.14 -30.93
C LYS A 49 15.34 6.13 -30.59
N PRO A 50 16.41 6.57 -29.92
CA PRO A 50 17.52 5.70 -29.54
C PRO A 50 17.21 4.81 -28.33
N SER A 51 16.19 5.15 -27.54
CA SER A 51 15.75 4.37 -26.37
C SER A 51 14.25 4.53 -26.14
N LEU A 52 13.71 3.66 -25.27
CA LEU A 52 12.32 3.74 -24.81
C LEU A 52 12.11 4.81 -23.72
N GLY A 53 13.15 5.44 -23.20
CA GLY A 53 13.05 6.29 -22.01
C GLY A 53 12.97 5.49 -20.70
N SER A 54 12.45 6.10 -19.63
CA SER A 54 12.30 5.48 -18.31
C SER A 54 10.99 5.92 -17.63
N PHE A 55 10.48 5.05 -16.77
CA PHE A 55 9.37 5.36 -15.87
C PHE A 55 9.90 5.54 -14.45
N ARG A 56 9.31 6.46 -13.72
CA ARG A 56 9.58 6.69 -12.30
C ARG A 56 8.24 6.85 -11.57
N ILE A 57 8.15 6.27 -10.37
CA ILE A 57 7.05 6.57 -9.45
C ILE A 57 7.52 7.68 -8.50
N THR A 58 6.68 8.70 -8.31
CA THR A 58 6.93 9.83 -7.42
C THR A 58 5.75 10.02 -6.48
N GLU A 59 5.97 10.68 -5.35
CA GLU A 59 4.87 10.97 -4.41
C GLU A 59 3.87 11.93 -5.06
N GLY A 60 2.58 11.61 -4.97
CA GLY A 60 1.49 12.46 -5.40
C GLY A 60 0.87 13.25 -4.25
N GLU A 61 -0.16 14.04 -4.56
CA GLU A 61 -0.79 14.94 -3.57
C GLU A 61 -1.36 14.18 -2.36
N GLU A 62 -1.84 12.95 -2.57
CA GLU A 62 -2.48 12.13 -1.54
C GLU A 62 -1.50 11.17 -0.83
N THR A 63 -0.26 11.01 -1.31
CA THR A 63 0.69 10.00 -0.78
C THR A 63 0.95 10.16 0.72
N LEU A 64 1.16 11.39 1.19
CA LEU A 64 1.44 11.64 2.62
C LEU A 64 0.25 11.29 3.53
N GLU A 65 -0.98 11.54 3.07
CA GLU A 65 -2.18 11.21 3.84
C GLU A 65 -2.38 9.69 3.92
N LEU A 66 -2.17 8.98 2.81
CA LEU A 66 -2.27 7.53 2.75
C LEU A 66 -1.19 6.84 3.60
N ILE A 67 0.06 7.33 3.56
CA ILE A 67 1.13 6.83 4.44
C ILE A 67 0.79 7.08 5.91
N LYS A 68 0.23 8.25 6.24
CA LYS A 68 -0.18 8.55 7.61
C LYS A 68 -1.26 7.58 8.10
N ASN A 69 -2.27 7.30 7.28
CA ASN A 69 -3.30 6.32 7.61
C ASN A 69 -2.71 4.92 7.77
N PHE A 70 -1.79 4.52 6.89
CA PHE A 70 -1.07 3.25 7.00
C PHE A 70 -0.31 3.13 8.33
N ASN A 71 0.45 4.17 8.70
CA ASN A 71 1.17 4.20 9.98
C ASN A 71 0.20 4.10 11.18
N ASP A 72 -0.83 4.95 11.21
CA ASP A 72 -1.85 4.95 12.27
C ASP A 72 -2.47 3.54 12.40
N ASN A 73 -2.81 2.90 11.28
CA ASN A 73 -3.44 1.59 11.28
C ASN A 73 -2.49 0.48 11.70
N MET A 74 -1.25 0.45 11.20
CA MET A 74 -0.24 -0.54 11.58
C MET A 74 0.14 -0.47 13.07
N LEU A 75 0.15 0.73 13.65
CA LEU A 75 0.46 0.93 15.08
C LEU A 75 -0.70 0.55 16.00
N HIS A 76 -1.93 0.86 15.60
CA HIS A 76 -3.08 0.85 16.51
C HIS A 76 -4.05 -0.30 16.28
N LEU A 77 -4.12 -0.88 15.08
CA LEU A 77 -4.91 -2.08 14.85
C LEU A 77 -4.25 -3.28 15.54
N LYS A 78 -5.08 -4.02 16.28
CA LYS A 78 -4.67 -5.28 16.89
C LYS A 78 -5.62 -6.39 16.53
N ILE A 79 -5.04 -7.55 16.26
CA ILE A 79 -5.75 -8.78 15.92
C ILE A 79 -5.71 -9.74 17.11
N TRP A 80 -6.84 -10.41 17.36
CA TRP A 80 -6.90 -11.49 18.34
C TRP A 80 -6.15 -12.71 17.83
N ASN A 81 -5.03 -13.04 18.48
CA ASN A 81 -4.33 -14.28 18.20
C ASN A 81 -4.88 -15.41 19.08
N ASN A 82 -5.46 -16.43 18.45
CA ASN A 82 -6.07 -17.56 19.14
C ASN A 82 -5.05 -18.44 19.88
N ARG A 83 -3.80 -18.51 19.40
CA ARG A 83 -2.74 -19.34 20.01
C ARG A 83 -2.19 -18.68 21.26
N GLU A 84 -1.93 -17.38 21.19
CA GLU A 84 -1.39 -16.59 22.30
C GLU A 84 -2.47 -16.14 23.30
N GLY A 85 -3.76 -16.19 22.90
CA GLY A 85 -4.88 -15.81 23.76
C GLY A 85 -4.91 -14.33 24.13
N ARG A 86 -4.38 -13.46 23.25
CA ARG A 86 -4.32 -12.01 23.44
C ARG A 86 -4.43 -11.28 22.10
N TYR A 87 -4.69 -9.97 22.18
CA TYR A 87 -4.53 -9.08 21.03
C TYR A 87 -3.03 -8.79 20.78
N MET A 88 -2.63 -8.86 19.52
CA MET A 88 -1.27 -8.62 19.02
C MET A 88 -1.30 -7.54 17.95
N THR A 89 -0.19 -6.85 17.73
CA THR A 89 -0.09 -5.93 16.57
C THR A 89 -0.14 -6.73 15.26
N ILE A 90 -0.42 -6.06 14.14
CA ILE A 90 -0.36 -6.70 12.82
C ILE A 90 1.03 -7.30 12.58
N ALA A 91 2.09 -6.51 12.84
CA ALA A 91 3.46 -6.97 12.67
C ALA A 91 3.78 -8.21 13.50
N GLU A 92 3.42 -8.23 14.78
CA GLU A 92 3.64 -9.40 15.64
C GLU A 92 2.87 -10.64 15.14
N ASN A 93 1.62 -10.46 14.70
CA ASN A 93 0.77 -11.58 14.30
C ASN A 93 1.20 -12.19 12.97
N GLU A 94 1.58 -11.35 12.01
CA GLU A 94 1.97 -11.75 10.65
C GLU A 94 3.47 -12.06 10.50
N GLY A 95 4.22 -12.03 11.61
CA GLY A 95 5.65 -12.35 11.62
C GLY A 95 6.52 -11.29 10.92
N LEU A 96 6.09 -10.04 10.92
CA LEU A 96 6.86 -8.90 10.43
C LEU A 96 7.79 -8.37 11.53
N GLU A 97 8.79 -7.58 11.15
CA GLU A 97 9.56 -6.81 12.11
C GLU A 97 8.67 -5.81 12.87
N GLU A 98 9.10 -5.40 14.06
CA GLU A 98 8.42 -4.35 14.83
C GLU A 98 8.22 -3.10 13.97
N PHE A 99 6.95 -2.72 13.80
CA PHE A 99 6.57 -1.63 12.91
C PHE A 99 7.09 -0.28 13.43
N LYS A 100 7.53 0.56 12.48
CA LYS A 100 7.97 1.94 12.73
C LYS A 100 7.35 2.83 11.67
N ASP A 101 7.13 4.10 12.02
CA ASP A 101 6.57 5.09 11.12
C ASP A 101 7.38 5.19 9.82
N ILE A 102 6.64 5.11 8.72
CA ILE A 102 7.13 5.33 7.36
C ILE A 102 6.90 6.79 6.98
N ASN A 103 7.92 7.44 6.41
CA ASN A 103 7.90 8.89 6.12
C ASN A 103 7.95 9.21 4.64
N SER A 104 8.09 8.20 3.78
CA SER A 104 8.15 8.36 2.32
C SER A 104 7.64 7.13 1.59
N PHE A 105 7.33 7.29 0.31
CA PHE A 105 6.99 6.17 -0.56
C PHE A 105 8.14 5.15 -0.69
N GLU A 106 9.39 5.62 -0.67
CA GLU A 106 10.57 4.74 -0.74
C GLU A 106 10.67 3.85 0.50
N GLU A 107 10.50 4.43 1.69
CA GLU A 107 10.45 3.66 2.95
C GLU A 107 9.28 2.65 2.96
N LEU A 108 8.11 3.05 2.44
CA LEU A 108 6.96 2.15 2.30
C LEU A 108 7.30 0.96 1.38
N TRP A 109 7.88 1.25 0.23
CA TRP A 109 8.26 0.25 -0.75
C TRP A 109 9.31 -0.72 -0.18
N GLU A 110 10.32 -0.20 0.51
CA GLU A 110 11.32 -1.01 1.19
C GLU A 110 10.68 -1.91 2.24
N TYR A 111 9.82 -1.37 3.09
CA TYR A 111 9.09 -2.14 4.12
C TYR A 111 8.26 -3.27 3.49
N MET A 112 7.46 -2.97 2.47
CA MET A 112 6.58 -3.94 1.80
C MET A 112 7.35 -5.06 1.09
N ASN A 113 8.59 -4.81 0.64
CA ASN A 113 9.44 -5.79 -0.03
C ASN A 113 10.32 -6.62 0.91
N LYS A 114 10.31 -6.34 2.21
CA LYS A 114 10.96 -7.21 3.20
C LYS A 114 10.30 -8.59 3.20
N ARG A 115 11.04 -9.55 3.76
CA ARG A 115 10.58 -10.92 3.92
C ARG A 115 10.60 -11.31 5.38
N ASN A 116 9.61 -12.07 5.82
CA ASN A 116 9.60 -12.67 7.15
C ASN A 116 10.55 -13.89 7.19
N ASP A 117 10.64 -14.53 8.35
CA ASP A 117 11.48 -15.70 8.57
C ASP A 117 11.07 -16.91 7.72
N GLU A 118 9.83 -16.94 7.22
CA GLU A 118 9.33 -17.94 6.26
C GLU A 118 9.68 -17.60 4.80
N GLY A 119 10.33 -16.45 4.56
CA GLY A 119 10.68 -15.97 3.23
C GLY A 119 9.52 -15.35 2.47
N VAL A 120 8.37 -15.11 3.09
CA VAL A 120 7.18 -14.49 2.48
C VAL A 120 7.33 -12.97 2.49
N ILE A 121 6.96 -12.32 1.38
CA ILE A 121 7.01 -10.87 1.22
C ILE A 121 5.97 -10.23 2.14
N TYR A 122 6.33 -9.14 2.84
CA TYR A 122 5.42 -8.45 3.78
C TYR A 122 4.13 -7.99 3.12
N MET A 123 4.20 -7.49 1.88
CA MET A 123 3.01 -7.14 1.10
C MET A 123 2.01 -8.31 1.00
N ASN A 124 2.47 -9.55 0.88
CA ASN A 124 1.59 -10.72 0.78
C ASN A 124 0.98 -11.08 2.14
N GLU A 125 1.71 -10.91 3.24
CA GLU A 125 1.14 -11.15 4.58
C GLU A 125 0.12 -10.05 4.94
N LEU A 126 0.39 -8.80 4.52
CA LEU A 126 -0.52 -7.67 4.74
C LEU A 126 -1.76 -7.69 3.83
N ASP A 127 -1.72 -8.39 2.69
CA ASP A 127 -2.89 -8.55 1.80
C ASP A 127 -4.01 -9.38 2.46
N ILE A 128 -3.69 -10.14 3.50
CA ILE A 128 -4.62 -11.09 4.14
C ILE A 128 -4.63 -11.00 5.68
N VAL A 129 -4.49 -9.80 6.27
CA VAL A 129 -4.54 -9.63 7.73
C VAL A 129 -5.91 -10.06 8.26
N GLY A 130 -5.93 -10.93 9.27
CA GLY A 130 -7.19 -11.42 9.84
C GLY A 130 -7.59 -12.82 9.40
N HIS A 131 -7.01 -13.31 8.30
CA HIS A 131 -7.04 -14.73 8.01
C HIS A 131 -5.92 -15.39 8.82
N ASP A 132 -6.25 -15.99 9.98
CA ASP A 132 -5.29 -16.78 10.77
C ASP A 132 -4.85 -18.08 10.06
N ARG A 133 -4.92 -18.10 8.72
CA ARG A 133 -4.87 -19.25 7.81
C ARG A 133 -5.84 -20.37 8.24
N THR A 134 -6.84 -20.03 9.06
CA THR A 134 -7.97 -20.90 9.40
C THR A 134 -9.26 -20.30 8.85
N ASP A 135 -10.31 -21.11 8.68
CA ASP A 135 -11.63 -20.65 8.21
C ASP A 135 -12.35 -19.74 9.23
N ARG A 136 -11.63 -19.15 10.18
CA ARG A 136 -12.20 -18.32 11.25
C ARG A 136 -12.00 -16.85 10.93
N ALA A 137 -13.10 -16.13 11.04
CA ALA A 137 -13.14 -14.68 11.04
C ALA A 137 -12.16 -14.11 12.10
N GLY A 138 -11.29 -13.19 11.67
CA GLY A 138 -10.45 -12.40 12.57
C GLY A 138 -11.29 -11.58 13.55
N LYS A 139 -10.69 -11.18 14.67
CA LYS A 139 -11.29 -10.22 15.61
C LYS A 139 -10.33 -9.08 15.80
N PHE A 140 -10.82 -7.87 15.55
CA PHE A 140 -10.00 -6.68 15.59
C PHE A 140 -10.43 -5.73 16.69
N ILE A 141 -9.43 -5.04 17.25
CA ILE A 141 -9.63 -3.82 18.02
C ILE A 141 -8.76 -2.71 17.44
N TYR A 142 -9.18 -1.47 17.66
CA TYR A 142 -8.33 -0.29 17.56
C TYR A 142 -7.89 0.10 18.98
N ASP A 143 -6.59 0.10 19.25
CA ASP A 143 -6.01 0.47 20.54
C ASP A 143 -5.49 1.92 20.49
N TYR A 144 -6.10 2.80 21.29
CA TYR A 144 -5.75 4.23 21.30
C TYR A 144 -4.45 4.54 22.08
N GLY A 145 -3.78 3.54 22.65
CA GLY A 145 -2.53 3.71 23.40
C GLY A 145 -2.68 4.35 24.79
N ASN A 146 -3.89 4.71 25.20
CA ASN A 146 -4.22 5.30 26.50
C ASN A 146 -4.99 4.35 27.43
N GLY A 147 -4.90 3.04 27.16
CA GLY A 147 -5.64 2.00 27.87
C GLY A 147 -7.09 1.83 27.41
N LYS A 148 -7.58 2.67 26.49
CA LYS A 148 -8.86 2.46 25.82
C LYS A 148 -8.64 1.74 24.50
N SER A 149 -9.59 0.86 24.18
CA SER A 149 -9.67 0.23 22.88
C SER A 149 -11.11 0.19 22.39
N LYS A 150 -11.27 0.04 21.08
CA LYS A 150 -12.55 -0.12 20.42
C LYS A 150 -12.58 -1.43 19.65
N LYS A 151 -13.62 -2.24 19.85
CA LYS A 151 -13.84 -3.44 19.02
C LYS A 151 -14.37 -3.03 17.66
N LEU A 152 -13.81 -3.60 16.60
CA LEU A 152 -14.25 -3.37 15.23
C LEU A 152 -15.25 -4.45 14.79
N SER A 153 -16.22 -4.06 13.98
CA SER A 153 -17.25 -4.94 13.40
C SER A 153 -16.81 -5.53 12.06
N ILE A 154 -15.51 -5.81 11.93
CA ILE A 154 -14.89 -6.48 10.79
C ILE A 154 -14.07 -7.67 11.26
N ASN A 155 -13.82 -8.56 10.31
CA ASN A 155 -13.09 -9.79 10.51
C ASN A 155 -11.93 -10.00 9.54
N ILE A 156 -11.75 -9.09 8.57
CA ILE A 156 -10.64 -9.07 7.62
C ILE A 156 -10.24 -7.59 7.47
N VAL A 157 -8.94 -7.35 7.38
CA VAL A 157 -8.34 -6.07 7.01
C VAL A 157 -7.47 -6.34 5.79
N ASP A 158 -7.86 -5.83 4.64
CA ASP A 158 -7.04 -5.92 3.43
C ASP A 158 -5.98 -4.80 3.40
N LEU A 159 -4.94 -5.01 2.60
CA LEU A 159 -3.82 -4.06 2.46
C LEU A 159 -4.30 -2.66 2.03
N LEU A 160 -5.28 -2.56 1.13
CA LEU A 160 -5.78 -1.26 0.65
C LEU A 160 -6.51 -0.49 1.75
N SER A 161 -7.22 -1.19 2.63
CA SER A 161 -7.92 -0.61 3.77
C SER A 161 -6.95 -0.03 4.79
N LEU A 162 -5.72 -0.57 4.91
CA LEU A 162 -4.70 0.02 5.77
C LEU A 162 -4.32 1.45 5.33
N PHE A 163 -4.44 1.78 4.04
CA PHE A 163 -4.19 3.14 3.54
C PHE A 163 -5.43 4.03 3.54
N SER A 164 -6.59 3.46 3.20
CA SER A 164 -7.79 4.25 2.89
C SER A 164 -8.75 4.40 4.06
N GLU A 165 -8.75 3.44 5.00
CA GLU A 165 -9.70 3.44 6.11
C GLU A 165 -9.12 4.11 7.34
N ASN A 166 -9.96 4.91 7.99
CA ASN A 166 -9.63 5.51 9.27
C ASN A 166 -10.37 4.76 10.39
N TYR A 167 -9.82 3.61 10.77
CA TYR A 167 -10.43 2.69 11.73
C TYR A 167 -10.66 3.28 13.13
N LYS A 168 -9.98 4.38 13.48
CA LYS A 168 -10.19 5.07 14.76
C LYS A 168 -11.56 5.72 14.86
N ASP A 169 -12.17 6.03 13.72
CA ASP A 169 -13.44 6.77 13.59
C ASP A 169 -14.64 5.87 13.26
N TRP A 170 -14.40 4.61 12.91
CA TRP A 170 -15.45 3.63 12.64
C TRP A 170 -16.40 3.53 13.83
N SER A 171 -17.73 3.51 13.61
CA SER A 171 -18.78 3.60 14.64
C SER A 171 -19.14 2.27 15.27
#